data_AF-A0A2T2RZM7-F1
#
_entry.id   AF-A0A2T2RZM7-F1
#
_cell.length_a   1.000
_cell.length_b   1.000
_cell.length_c   1.000
_cell.angle_alpha   90.00
_cell.angle_beta   90.00
_cell.angle_gamma   90.00
#
_symmetry.space_group_name_H-M   'P 1'
#
loop_
_entity.id
_entity.type
_entity.pdbx_description
1 polymer ?
#
loop_
_entity_poly.entity_id
_entity_poly.type
_entity_poly.pdbx_seq_one_letter_code
_entity_poly.pdbx_strand_id
1 'polypeptide(L)' 'MDAFSPTPPAWTDRAVHALEFCCPSCQAPAARAQRAWLNRRAPVLEAGNCRKWQEFYQCECGQVWWGWSSDRPPPERDNT' A
#
# COMPACT_ATOMS: atom_id res chain seq x y z
N MET A 1 -10.86 -4.19 11.34
CA MET A 1 -9.78 -4.79 10.53
C MET A 1 -8.57 -3.91 10.64
N ASP A 2 -7.50 -4.44 11.21
CA ASP A 2 -6.26 -3.69 11.38
C ASP A 2 -5.46 -3.70 10.08
N ALA A 3 -5.36 -2.54 9.44
CA ALA A 3 -4.47 -2.34 8.29
C ALA A 3 -2.99 -2.61 8.64
N PHE A 4 -2.66 -2.68 9.92
CA PHE A 4 -1.32 -2.93 10.44
C PHE A 4 -1.16 -4.30 11.11
N SER A 5 -2.12 -5.21 10.89
CA SER A 5 -2.03 -6.55 11.47
C SER A 5 -0.72 -7.24 11.03
N PRO A 6 0.03 -7.89 11.93
CA PRO A 6 1.28 -8.56 11.57
C PRO A 6 1.07 -9.80 10.70
N THR A 7 -0.16 -10.29 10.60
CA THR A 7 -0.55 -11.46 9.83
C THR A 7 -1.12 -11.02 8.49
N PRO A 8 -0.59 -11.52 7.35
CA PRO A 8 -1.14 -11.22 6.04
C PRO A 8 -2.56 -11.81 5.94
N PRO A 9 -3.58 -10.99 5.64
CA PRO A 9 -4.94 -11.49 5.51
C PRO A 9 -5.10 -12.27 4.20
N ALA A 10 -5.89 -13.35 4.21
CA ALA A 10 -6.00 -14.30 3.09
C ALA A 10 -6.34 -13.68 1.71
N TRP A 11 -6.93 -12.48 1.67
CA TRP A 11 -7.24 -11.80 0.42
C TRP A 11 -6.00 -11.24 -0.28
N THR A 12 -4.87 -11.03 0.42
CA THR A 12 -3.63 -10.51 -0.18
C THR A 12 -2.96 -11.51 -1.11
N ASP A 13 -3.28 -12.80 -1.01
CA ASP A 13 -2.78 -13.86 -1.90
C ASP A 13 -3.18 -13.62 -3.37
N ARG A 14 -4.34 -12.99 -3.58
CA ARG A 14 -4.87 -12.66 -4.91
C ARG A 14 -4.44 -11.29 -5.42
N ALA A 15 -3.54 -10.61 -4.70
CA ALA A 15 -3.14 -9.24 -5.02
C ALA A 15 -2.23 -9.20 -6.25
N VAL A 16 -2.59 -8.38 -7.23
CA VAL A 16 -1.75 -8.08 -8.40
C VAL A 16 -0.92 -6.82 -8.19
N HIS A 17 0.28 -6.75 -8.76
CA HIS A 17 1.09 -5.53 -8.70
C HIS A 17 0.47 -4.44 -9.57
N ALA A 18 0.14 -3.29 -8.97
CA ALA A 18 -0.33 -2.13 -9.71
C ALA A 18 0.85 -1.23 -10.10
N LEU A 19 0.88 -0.78 -11.35
CA LEU A 19 1.89 0.17 -11.85
C LEU A 19 1.60 1.60 -11.36
N GLU A 20 0.32 1.93 -11.24
CA GLU A 20 -0.17 3.20 -10.74
C GLU A 20 -0.81 3.00 -9.36
N PHE A 21 -0.92 4.06 -8.57
CA PHE A 21 -1.50 4.00 -7.22
C PHE A 21 -3.04 3.99 -7.25
N CYS A 22 -3.61 3.13 -8.09
CA CYS A 22 -5.04 2.96 -8.32
C CYS A 22 -5.38 1.50 -8.67
N CYS A 23 -6.66 1.15 -8.58
CA CYS A 23 -7.13 -0.18 -8.92
C CYS A 23 -6.89 -0.48 -10.41
N PRO A 24 -6.20 -1.57 -10.78
CA PRO A 24 -5.92 -1.89 -12.19
C PRO A 24 -7.17 -2.29 -12.99
N SER A 25 -8.28 -2.60 -12.32
CA SER A 25 -9.55 -2.99 -12.98
C SER A 25 -10.50 -1.82 -13.21
N CYS A 26 -10.70 -0.97 -12.20
CA CYS A 26 -11.67 0.14 -12.26
C CYS A 26 -11.05 1.53 -12.12
N GLN A 27 -9.72 1.61 -11.99
CA GLN A 27 -8.95 2.85 -11.75
C GLN A 27 -9.38 3.66 -10.52
N ALA A 28 -10.13 3.05 -9.60
CA ALA A 28 -10.49 3.71 -8.35
C ALA A 28 -9.23 4.01 -7.52
N PRO A 29 -9.14 5.19 -6.87
CA PRO A 29 -8.01 5.55 -6.04
C PRO A 29 -7.92 4.62 -4.81
N ALA A 30 -6.71 4.43 -4.28
CA ALA A 30 -6.47 3.62 -3.08
C ALA A 30 -7.34 4.04 -1.87
N ALA A 31 -7.70 5.32 -1.77
CA ALA A 31 -8.57 5.86 -0.74
C ALA A 31 -10.01 5.29 -0.77
N ARG A 32 -10.45 4.72 -1.90
CA ARG A 32 -11.73 4.02 -2.04
C ARG A 32 -11.62 2.50 -1.84
N ALA A 33 -10.47 1.98 -1.41
CA ALA A 33 -10.36 0.57 -1.09
C ALA A 33 -11.20 0.23 0.17
N GLN A 34 -11.93 -0.89 0.13
CA GLN A 34 -12.68 -1.37 1.30
C GLN A 34 -11.76 -1.83 2.43
N ARG A 35 -10.58 -2.35 2.06
CA ARG A 35 -9.59 -2.86 2.99
C ARG A 35 -8.21 -2.46 2.49
N ALA A 36 -7.35 -2.12 3.43
CA ALA A 36 -5.93 -1.92 3.20
C ALA A 36 -5.14 -2.78 4.19
N TRP A 37 -3.97 -3.25 3.78
CA TRP A 37 -3.03 -3.95 4.65
C TRP A 37 -1.61 -3.56 4.27
N LEU A 38 -0.83 -3.11 5.25
CA LEU A 38 0.55 -2.67 5.09
C LEU A 38 1.48 -3.70 5.71
N ASN A 39 2.41 -4.24 4.92
CA ASN A 39 3.42 -5.14 5.42
C ASN A 39 4.56 -4.37 6.12
N ARG A 40 4.46 -4.18 7.44
CA ARG A 40 5.48 -3.51 8.26
C ARG A 40 6.64 -4.40 8.74
N ARG A 41 6.72 -5.66 8.30
CA ARG A 41 7.77 -6.60 8.78
C ARG A 41 8.98 -6.69 7.86
N ALA A 42 8.81 -6.38 6.58
CA ALA A 42 9.85 -6.51 5.57
C ALA A 42 10.04 -5.18 4.82
N PRO A 43 10.67 -4.17 5.46
CA PRO A 43 11.05 -2.96 4.73
C PRO A 43 12.12 -3.33 3.70
N VAL A 44 11.89 -2.95 2.45
CA VAL A 44 12.94 -2.99 1.43
C VAL A 44 13.75 -1.70 1.56
N LEU A 45 15.04 -1.85 1.82
CA LEU A 45 15.98 -0.72 1.84
C LEU A 45 16.38 -0.41 0.39
N GLU A 46 15.99 0.76 -0.09
CA GLU A 46 16.46 1.23 -1.40
C GLU A 46 17.76 2.04 -1.23
N ALA A 47 18.55 2.13 -2.30
CA ALA A 47 19.82 2.85 -2.33
C ALA A 47 19.59 4.36 -2.12
N GLY A 48 19.60 4.80 -0.86
CA GLY A 48 19.26 6.17 -0.46
C GLY A 48 18.68 6.32 0.95
N ASN A 49 18.64 5.24 1.74
CA ASN A 49 18.05 5.22 3.10
C ASN A 49 16.51 5.39 3.13
N CYS A 50 15.87 5.37 1.97
CA CYS A 50 14.41 5.32 1.84
C CYS A 50 13.93 3.88 2.08
N ARG A 51 13.03 3.71 3.04
CA ARG A 51 12.37 2.43 3.31
C ARG A 51 11.12 2.35 2.44
N LYS A 52 10.99 1.27 1.67
CA LYS A 52 9.77 0.94 0.95
C LYS A 52 9.03 -0.16 1.67
N TRP A 53 7.73 0.01 1.77
CA TRP A 53 6.81 -0.96 2.34
C TRP A 53 5.83 -1.41 1.27
N GLN A 54 5.40 -2.66 1.37
CA GLN A 54 4.41 -3.23 0.47
C GLN A 54 3.01 -2.96 1.03
N GLU A 55 2.19 -2.21 0.30
CA GLU A 55 0.80 -1.91 0.65
C GLU A 55 -0.16 -2.67 -0.25
N PHE A 56 -1.11 -3.36 0.36
CA PHE A 56 -2.14 -4.15 -0.30
C PHE A 56 -3.49 -3.47 -0.11
N TYR A 57 -4.30 -3.48 -1.17
CA TYR A 57 -5.61 -2.86 -1.20
C TYR A 57 -6.63 -3.82 -1.82
N GLN A 58 -7.80 -3.91 -1.19
CA GLN A 58 -8.98 -4.56 -1.77
C GLN A 58 -9.95 -3.47 -2.22
N CYS A 59 -10.09 -3.33 -3.54
CA CYS A 59 -11.02 -2.39 -4.14
C CYS A 59 -12.48 -2.84 -3.97
N GLU A 60 -13.41 -1.89 -4.04
CA GLU A 60 -14.86 -2.16 -4.02
C GLU A 60 -15.34 -3.02 -5.19
N CYS A 61 -14.64 -2.99 -6.33
CA CYS A 61 -14.92 -3.88 -7.46
C CYS A 61 -14.52 -5.34 -7.21
N GLY A 62 -13.94 -5.67 -6.04
CA GLY A 62 -13.44 -7.00 -5.69
C GLY A 62 -12.00 -7.26 -6.13
N GLN A 63 -11.41 -6.39 -6.96
CA GLN A 63 -10.00 -6.49 -7.35
C GLN A 63 -9.09 -6.24 -6.13
N VAL A 64 -8.15 -7.15 -5.93
CA VAL A 64 -7.07 -6.99 -4.97
C VAL A 64 -5.81 -6.61 -5.71
N TRP A 65 -5.09 -5.62 -5.21
CA TRP A 65 -3.84 -5.17 -5.78
C TRP A 65 -2.87 -4.69 -4.69
N TRP A 66 -1.59 -4.60 -5.03
CA TRP A 66 -0.57 -4.08 -4.14
C TRP A 66 0.37 -3.13 -4.88
N GLY A 67 0.95 -2.21 -4.14
CA GLY A 67 1.92 -1.24 -4.65
C GLY A 67 3.02 -0.96 -3.63
N TRP A 68 4.10 -0.34 -4.11
CA TRP A 68 5.17 0.12 -3.25
C TRP A 68 4.85 1.48 -2.67
N SER A 69 4.88 1.55 -1.35
CA SER A 69 4.82 2.81 -0.62
C SER A 69 6.20 3.18 -0.14
N SER A 70 6.72 4.28 -0.64
CA SER A 70 7.94 4.86 -0.09
C SER A 70 7.58 5.72 1.10
N ASP A 71 8.47 5.81 2.09
CA ASP A 71 8.41 6.86 3.09
C ASP A 71 8.17 8.19 2.36
N ARG A 72 6.99 8.81 2.59
CA ARG A 72 6.77 10.15 2.07
C ARG A 72 7.80 11.03 2.77
N PRO A 73 8.52 11.91 2.05
CA PRO A 73 9.39 12.87 2.73
C PRO A 73 8.56 13.51 3.85
N PRO A 74 9.12 13.63 5.07
CA PRO A 74 8.39 14.22 6.17
C PRO A 74 7.78 15.53 5.68
N PRO A 75 6.51 15.84 6.00
CA PRO A 75 5.94 17.12 5.61
C PRO A 75 6.92 18.18 6.10
N GLU A 76 7.42 19.00 5.17
CA GLU A 76 8.25 20.14 5.53
C GLU A 76 7.48 20.87 6.63
N ARG A 77 8.07 20.89 7.83
CA ARG A 77 7.56 21.71 8.92
C ARG A 77 7.83 23.12 8.44
N ASP A 78 6.87 23.72 7.74
CA ASP A 78 6.84 25.14 7.44
C ASP A 78 6.82 25.85 8.79
N ASN A 79 8.00 26.25 9.24
CA ASN A 79 8.16 27.15 10.37
C ASN A 79 8.00 28.57 9.82
N THR A 80 6.76 29.05 9.75
CA THR A 80 6.45 30.48 9.59
C THR A 80 5.47 30.93 10.65
#